data_AF-A0A913XXS0-F1
#
_entry.id   AF-A0A913XXS0-F1
#
_cell.length_a   1.000
_cell.length_b   1.000
_cell.length_c   1.000
_cell.angle_alpha   90.00
_cell.angle_beta   90.00
_cell.angle_gamma   90.00
#
_symmetry.space_group_name_H-M   'P 1'
#
loop_
_entity.id
_entity.type
_entity.pdbx_description
1 polymer ?
#
loop_
_entity_poly.entity_id
_entity_poly.type
_entity_poly.pdbx_seq_one_letter_code
_entity_poly.pdbx_strand_id
1 'polypeptide(L)'
;VPQCKGFEVKIQGPVKNKEGAVIGVTEHWEINDVSGAKIQCLRHRAVGCSMICNERESKCRNCENIRSHCHRRLNNVECSSDEKQVKKKRLSYMSQEELTSRLQAEQTRAKNAERKAERAKDRKKEIEEEMEQFTEDDHNDFKDMFERLEGNNIPEEMRMFWEAQKEVLEKTDARGNRWHSKIISLCLSVWTRSPDAYKQLQESGMFKLPSGRLLSLYKNSVRQSAGLNDDVLDWLLKEADKSNLDEFGREGGLILDEMSIQEDLQIKSENGVKRLVGLVDLGKEHNSMKALSTGTMKMRNLPPKCIL
;
A
#
# COMPACT_ATOMS: atom_id res chain seq x y z
N VAL A 1 22.55 -29.98 -40.76
CA VAL A 1 22.25 -28.59 -40.36
C VAL A 1 21.90 -28.58 -38.88
N PRO A 2 22.52 -27.74 -38.03
CA PRO A 2 22.21 -27.69 -36.60
C PRO A 2 20.79 -27.17 -36.39
N GLN A 3 19.94 -27.97 -35.77
CA GLN A 3 18.56 -27.55 -35.45
C GLN A 3 18.52 -26.90 -34.06
N CYS A 4 17.75 -25.82 -33.94
CA CYS A 4 17.43 -25.20 -32.66
C CYS A 4 16.69 -26.20 -31.77
N LYS A 5 17.32 -26.57 -30.65
CA LYS A 5 16.74 -27.51 -29.68
C LYS A 5 15.95 -26.80 -28.57
N GLY A 6 15.75 -25.48 -28.62
CA GLY A 6 15.07 -24.72 -27.55
C GLY A 6 15.75 -24.86 -26.18
N PHE A 7 14.98 -24.79 -25.10
CA PHE A 7 15.46 -25.04 -23.74
C PHE A 7 14.56 -26.03 -23.00
N GLU A 8 15.14 -26.79 -22.06
CA GLU A 8 14.45 -27.81 -21.30
C GLU A 8 13.53 -27.20 -20.22
N VAL A 9 12.35 -27.79 -20.06
CA VAL A 9 11.33 -27.36 -19.10
C VAL A 9 10.71 -28.55 -18.38
N LYS A 10 10.16 -28.33 -17.19
CA LYS A 10 9.49 -29.39 -16.39
C LYS A 10 7.99 -29.52 -16.67
N ILE A 11 7.37 -28.50 -17.29
CA ILE A 11 5.92 -28.40 -17.46
C ILE A 11 5.55 -28.14 -18.92
N GLN A 12 4.50 -28.81 -19.39
CA GLN A 12 3.89 -28.54 -20.68
C GLN A 12 2.89 -27.37 -20.56
N GLY A 13 3.07 -26.32 -21.36
CA GLY A 13 2.08 -25.24 -21.42
C GLY A 13 2.48 -24.09 -22.34
N PRO A 14 1.51 -23.47 -23.04
CA PRO A 14 1.80 -22.31 -23.86
C PRO A 14 2.13 -21.10 -22.98
N VAL A 15 3.11 -20.31 -23.42
CA VAL A 15 3.39 -19.00 -22.82
C VAL A 15 2.65 -17.95 -23.62
N LYS A 16 1.91 -17.07 -22.94
CA LYS A 16 1.20 -15.93 -23.54
C LYS A 16 1.86 -14.61 -23.15
N ASN A 17 1.82 -13.61 -24.03
CA ASN A 17 2.21 -12.23 -23.72
C ASN A 17 1.10 -11.50 -22.92
N LYS A 18 1.30 -10.22 -22.60
CA LYS A 18 0.33 -9.40 -21.86
C LYS A 18 -1.00 -9.20 -22.60
N GLU A 19 -0.99 -9.27 -23.94
CA GLU A 19 -2.19 -9.21 -24.78
C GLU A 19 -2.87 -10.58 -24.97
N GLY A 20 -2.34 -11.65 -24.37
CA GLY A 20 -2.89 -13.01 -24.47
C GLY A 20 -2.45 -13.83 -25.69
N ALA A 21 -1.59 -13.29 -26.56
CA ALA A 21 -1.05 -14.00 -27.71
C ALA A 21 0.02 -15.03 -27.30
N VAL A 22 -0.02 -16.23 -27.89
CA VAL A 22 0.93 -17.31 -27.59
C VAL A 22 2.31 -16.97 -28.18
N ILE A 23 3.32 -16.86 -27.32
CA ILE A 23 4.70 -16.54 -27.69
C ILE A 23 5.64 -17.75 -27.66
N GLY A 24 5.26 -18.84 -26.98
CA GLY A 24 6.06 -20.06 -26.95
C GLY A 24 5.25 -21.33 -26.68
N VAL A 25 5.75 -22.45 -27.19
CA VAL A 25 5.09 -23.77 -27.17
C VAL A 25 6.07 -24.83 -26.63
N THR A 26 5.55 -25.75 -25.82
CA THR A 26 6.32 -26.90 -25.31
C THR A 26 6.08 -28.13 -26.16
N GLU A 27 7.14 -28.86 -26.48
CA GLU A 27 7.13 -30.06 -27.30
C GLU A 27 7.91 -31.19 -26.62
N HIS A 28 7.57 -32.43 -26.97
CA HIS A 28 8.27 -33.62 -26.50
C HIS A 28 9.43 -33.94 -27.43
N TRP A 29 10.60 -34.18 -26.85
CA TRP A 29 11.81 -34.53 -27.56
C TRP A 29 12.36 -35.85 -27.03
N GLU A 30 12.70 -36.75 -27.95
CA GLU A 30 13.49 -37.94 -27.64
C GLU A 30 14.97 -37.65 -27.91
N ILE A 31 15.79 -37.79 -26.87
CA ILE A 31 17.23 -37.63 -26.96
C ILE A 31 17.87 -38.96 -26.56
N ASN A 32 18.82 -39.43 -27.37
CA ASN A 32 19.63 -40.58 -27.00
C ASN A 32 20.69 -40.14 -25.99
N ASP A 33 20.72 -40.80 -24.84
CA ASP A 33 21.77 -40.65 -23.85
C ASP A 33 23.10 -41.23 -24.35
N VAL A 34 24.20 -40.91 -23.67
CA VAL A 34 25.57 -41.42 -23.97
C VAL A 34 25.63 -42.95 -23.90
N SER A 35 24.71 -43.56 -23.15
CA SER A 35 24.50 -45.00 -23.00
C SER A 35 23.61 -45.63 -24.09
N GLY A 36 23.07 -44.84 -25.02
CA GLY A 36 22.11 -45.29 -26.05
C GLY A 36 20.66 -45.39 -25.57
N ALA A 37 20.37 -45.07 -24.30
CA ALA A 37 19.00 -45.03 -23.77
C ALA A 37 18.21 -43.83 -24.31
N LYS A 38 16.95 -44.05 -24.71
CA LYS A 38 16.06 -42.96 -25.15
C LYS A 38 15.49 -42.22 -23.94
N ILE A 39 15.85 -40.95 -23.79
CA ILE A 39 15.30 -40.05 -22.75
C ILE A 39 14.26 -39.15 -23.39
N GLN A 40 13.04 -39.17 -22.86
CA GLN A 40 12.02 -38.17 -23.18
C GLN A 40 12.23 -36.91 -22.34
N CYS A 41 12.36 -35.77 -23.00
CA CYS A 41 12.46 -34.46 -22.33
C CYS A 41 11.45 -33.48 -22.94
N LEU A 42 10.95 -32.57 -22.10
CA LEU A 42 10.09 -31.48 -22.54
C LEU A 42 10.96 -30.28 -22.89
N ARG A 43 10.79 -29.73 -24.09
CA ARG A 43 11.53 -28.55 -24.54
C ARG A 43 10.60 -27.46 -25.00
N HIS A 44 10.91 -26.22 -24.63
CA HIS A 44 10.13 -25.04 -24.98
C HIS A 44 10.81 -24.25 -26.10
N ARG A 45 10.03 -23.92 -27.14
CA ARG A 45 10.46 -23.11 -28.30
C ARG A 45 9.60 -21.86 -28.43
N ALA A 46 10.22 -20.78 -28.88
CA ALA A 46 9.48 -19.58 -29.30
C ALA A 46 8.65 -19.87 -30.56
N VAL A 47 7.48 -19.24 -30.69
CA VAL A 47 6.67 -19.34 -31.93
C VAL A 47 7.46 -18.84 -33.14
N GLY A 48 8.25 -17.77 -32.97
CA GLY A 48 9.19 -17.26 -33.98
C GLY A 48 10.55 -17.97 -34.01
N CYS A 49 10.65 -19.25 -33.63
CA CYS A 49 11.94 -19.95 -33.61
C CYS A 49 12.55 -20.05 -35.02
N SER A 50 13.80 -19.64 -35.19
CA SER A 50 14.52 -19.70 -36.48
C SER A 50 14.79 -21.12 -37.00
N MET A 51 14.48 -22.17 -36.22
CA MET A 51 14.64 -23.61 -36.49
C MET A 51 16.07 -24.10 -36.79
N ILE A 52 16.88 -23.30 -37.46
CA ILE A 52 18.28 -23.54 -37.79
C ILE A 52 19.13 -22.63 -36.91
N CYS A 53 20.15 -23.20 -36.28
CA CYS A 53 21.13 -22.49 -35.48
C CYS A 53 22.52 -22.63 -36.10
N ASN A 54 23.41 -21.69 -35.77
CA ASN A 54 24.83 -21.83 -36.07
C ASN A 54 25.42 -23.02 -35.31
N GLU A 55 26.44 -23.68 -35.85
CA GLU A 55 27.05 -24.90 -35.27
C GLU A 55 27.53 -24.74 -33.81
N ARG A 56 27.78 -23.50 -33.38
CA ARG A 56 28.21 -23.16 -32.02
C ARG A 56 27.06 -22.94 -31.02
N GLU A 57 25.82 -22.79 -31.49
CA GLU A 57 24.67 -22.42 -30.65
C GLU A 57 23.61 -23.53 -30.65
N SER A 58 23.21 -23.98 -29.46
CA SER A 58 22.17 -25.00 -29.30
C SER A 58 20.74 -24.46 -29.39
N LYS A 59 20.56 -23.13 -29.39
CA LYS A 59 19.29 -22.41 -29.34
C LYS A 59 19.39 -21.06 -30.04
N CYS A 60 18.31 -20.60 -30.68
CA CYS A 60 18.26 -19.30 -31.34
C CYS A 60 17.96 -18.16 -30.35
N ARG A 61 18.25 -16.91 -30.76
CA ARG A 61 17.99 -15.70 -29.95
C ARG A 61 16.55 -15.58 -29.46
N ASN A 62 15.58 -15.98 -30.29
CA ASN A 62 14.16 -15.93 -29.92
C ASN A 62 13.82 -16.91 -28.78
N CYS A 63 14.41 -18.11 -28.79
CA CYS A 63 14.25 -19.06 -27.69
C CYS A 63 14.98 -18.61 -26.42
N GLU A 64 16.09 -17.88 -26.55
CA GLU A 64 16.82 -17.36 -25.40
C GLU A 64 16.11 -16.20 -24.71
N ASN A 65 15.51 -15.29 -25.49
CA ASN A 65 14.73 -14.18 -24.95
C ASN A 65 13.50 -14.67 -24.18
N ILE A 66 12.82 -15.71 -24.66
CA ILE A 66 11.66 -16.27 -23.94
C ILE A 66 12.10 -17.07 -22.71
N ARG A 67 13.29 -17.69 -22.74
CA ARG A 67 13.84 -18.39 -21.59
C ARG A 67 13.95 -17.47 -20.37
N SER A 68 14.56 -16.29 -20.49
CA SER A 68 14.68 -15.37 -19.34
C SER A 68 13.32 -14.99 -18.75
N HIS A 69 12.31 -14.83 -19.60
CA HIS A 69 10.97 -14.43 -19.19
C HIS A 69 10.12 -15.59 -18.61
N CYS A 70 10.40 -16.84 -19.00
CA CYS A 70 9.50 -17.97 -18.75
C CYS A 70 10.13 -19.12 -17.98
N HIS A 71 11.45 -19.15 -17.85
CA HIS A 71 12.19 -20.22 -17.16
C HIS A 71 11.73 -20.38 -15.71
N ARG A 72 11.46 -19.27 -15.01
CA ARG A 72 10.93 -19.33 -13.64
C ARG A 72 9.54 -19.96 -13.60
N ARG A 73 8.67 -19.66 -14.57
CA ARG A 73 7.29 -20.16 -14.63
C ARG A 73 7.21 -21.63 -15.03
N LEU A 74 8.06 -22.05 -15.97
CA LEU A 74 8.06 -23.40 -16.53
C LEU A 74 8.91 -24.41 -15.73
N ASN A 75 9.75 -23.92 -14.79
CA ASN A 75 10.61 -24.78 -13.94
C ASN A 75 10.31 -24.71 -12.43
N ASN A 76 9.59 -23.71 -11.92
CA ASN A 76 9.18 -23.68 -10.52
C ASN A 76 7.74 -24.21 -10.36
N VAL A 77 7.61 -25.51 -10.11
CA VAL A 77 6.35 -26.14 -9.68
C VAL A 77 6.03 -25.87 -8.20
N GLU A 78 6.99 -25.42 -7.38
CA GLU A 78 6.67 -25.00 -6.02
C GLU A 78 6.13 -23.56 -5.97
N CYS A 79 4.92 -23.34 -6.51
CA CYS A 79 3.77 -22.90 -5.71
C CYS A 79 2.65 -22.18 -6.46
N SER A 80 1.96 -22.88 -7.34
CA SER A 80 0.71 -22.39 -7.92
C SER A 80 -0.31 -23.49 -8.23
N SER A 81 -0.38 -24.53 -7.39
CA SER A 81 -1.50 -25.46 -7.35
C SER A 81 -2.07 -25.46 -5.94
N ASP A 82 -3.18 -24.74 -5.76
CA ASP A 82 -4.26 -24.91 -4.77
C ASP A 82 -3.97 -25.21 -3.28
N GLU A 83 -2.71 -25.14 -2.83
CA GLU A 83 -2.30 -25.50 -1.47
C GLU A 83 -1.57 -24.37 -0.72
N LYS A 84 -1.69 -23.11 -1.16
CA LYS A 84 -1.12 -21.95 -0.43
C LYS A 84 -2.18 -21.02 0.14
N GLN A 85 -3.08 -21.61 0.91
CA GLN A 85 -3.34 -21.10 2.26
C GLN A 85 -2.95 -22.17 3.28
N VAL A 86 -1.66 -22.53 3.36
CA VAL A 86 -1.16 -23.08 4.63
C VAL A 86 -1.30 -21.94 5.63
N LYS A 87 -2.44 -21.92 6.34
CA LYS A 87 -2.66 -21.09 7.52
C LYS A 87 -1.39 -21.24 8.36
N LYS A 88 -0.67 -20.13 8.58
CA LYS A 88 0.55 -20.14 9.41
C LYS A 88 0.23 -20.96 10.66
N LYS A 89 0.89 -22.12 10.83
CA LYS A 89 0.69 -22.96 12.02
C LYS A 89 0.84 -22.06 13.24
N ARG A 90 -0.11 -22.17 14.18
CA ARG A 90 -0.03 -21.45 15.47
C ARG A 90 1.28 -21.86 16.13
N LEU A 91 1.98 -20.91 16.76
CA LEU A 91 3.30 -21.15 17.38
C LEU A 91 3.31 -22.37 18.32
N SER A 92 2.19 -22.60 19.03
CA SER A 92 1.98 -23.73 19.94
C SER A 92 1.97 -25.11 19.29
N TYR A 93 1.75 -25.20 17.98
CA TYR A 93 1.71 -26.44 17.21
C TYR A 93 2.92 -26.61 16.29
N MET A 94 3.92 -25.72 16.41
CA MET A 94 5.15 -25.82 15.63
C MET A 94 6.15 -26.72 16.34
N SER A 95 6.89 -27.53 15.58
CA SER A 95 8.00 -28.31 16.14
C SER A 95 9.17 -27.41 16.54
N GLN A 96 10.09 -27.92 17.35
CA GLN A 96 11.26 -27.15 17.80
C GLN A 96 12.15 -26.70 16.61
N GLU A 97 12.24 -27.51 15.56
CA GLU A 97 12.97 -27.20 14.31
C GLU A 97 12.24 -26.13 13.48
N GLU A 98 10.90 -26.19 13.41
CA GLU A 98 10.09 -25.17 12.73
C GLU A 98 10.19 -23.80 13.45
N LEU A 99 10.26 -23.80 14.79
CA LEU A 99 10.42 -22.59 15.60
C LEU A 99 11.79 -21.94 15.41
N THR A 100 12.88 -22.72 15.41
CA THR A 100 14.24 -22.19 15.20
C THR A 100 14.43 -21.63 13.80
N SER A 101 13.90 -22.31 12.78
CA SER A 101 13.91 -21.80 11.39
C SER A 101 13.15 -20.48 11.25
N ARG A 102 11.98 -20.35 11.89
CA ARG A 102 11.19 -19.12 11.88
C ARG A 102 11.89 -17.99 12.64
N LEU A 103 12.54 -18.28 13.76
CA LEU A 103 13.33 -17.32 14.51
C LEU A 103 14.50 -16.78 13.66
N GLN A 104 15.22 -17.66 12.96
CA GLN A 104 16.28 -17.26 12.03
C GLN A 104 15.75 -16.41 10.87
N ALA A 105 14.58 -16.75 10.32
CA ALA A 105 13.93 -15.96 9.27
C ALA A 105 13.54 -14.56 9.77
N GLU A 106 12.97 -14.45 10.98
CA GLU A 106 12.64 -13.15 11.60
C GLU A 106 13.89 -12.34 11.95
N GLN A 107 14.96 -12.96 12.48
CA GLN A 107 16.24 -12.29 12.71
C GLN A 107 16.84 -11.76 11.40
N THR A 108 16.74 -12.53 10.32
CA THR A 108 17.21 -12.10 8.99
C THR A 108 16.36 -10.95 8.45
N ARG A 109 15.05 -10.98 8.65
CA ARG A 109 14.14 -9.88 8.31
C ARG A 109 14.46 -8.62 9.09
N ALA A 110 14.67 -8.73 10.40
CA ALA A 110 15.06 -7.62 11.26
C ALA A 110 16.37 -6.98 10.79
N LYS A 111 17.43 -7.78 10.57
CA LYS A 111 18.71 -7.30 10.04
C LYS A 111 18.58 -6.64 8.67
N ASN A 112 17.76 -7.19 7.78
CA ASN A 112 17.52 -6.61 6.46
C ASN A 112 16.70 -5.31 6.54
N ALA A 113 15.74 -5.21 7.45
CA ALA A 113 14.98 -3.99 7.69
C ALA A 113 15.88 -2.89 8.26
N GLU A 114 16.74 -3.23 9.22
CA GLU A 114 17.74 -2.32 9.79
C GLU A 114 18.71 -1.79 8.72
N ARG A 115 19.28 -2.68 7.89
CA ARG A 115 20.13 -2.27 6.75
C ARG A 115 19.40 -1.36 5.75
N LYS A 116 18.10 -1.59 5.51
CA LYS A 116 17.30 -0.72 4.64
C LYS A 116 17.07 0.65 5.27
N ALA A 117 16.79 0.69 6.58
CA ALA A 117 16.62 1.92 7.32
C ALA A 117 17.91 2.75 7.31
N GLU A 118 19.06 2.11 7.51
CA GLU A 118 20.35 2.81 7.48
C GLU A 118 20.65 3.41 6.10
N ARG A 119 20.48 2.63 5.02
CA ARG A 119 20.60 3.15 3.65
C ARG A 119 19.59 4.26 3.31
N ALA A 120 18.46 4.31 3.99
CA ALA A 120 17.48 5.38 3.82
C ALA A 120 17.94 6.65 4.54
N LYS A 121 18.57 6.53 5.70
CA LYS A 121 19.20 7.67 6.40
C LYS A 121 20.36 8.24 5.61
N ASP A 122 21.25 7.39 5.09
CA ASP A 122 22.41 7.83 4.29
C ASP A 122 21.94 8.61 3.06
N ARG A 123 20.95 8.07 2.33
CA ARG A 123 20.35 8.76 1.18
C ARG A 123 19.65 10.05 1.56
N LYS A 124 19.00 10.10 2.72
CA LYS A 124 18.38 11.34 3.22
C LYS A 124 19.44 12.41 3.48
N LYS A 125 20.59 12.02 4.04
CA LYS A 125 21.71 12.93 4.32
C LYS A 125 22.36 13.43 3.02
N GLU A 126 22.60 12.54 2.06
CA GLU A 126 23.11 12.91 0.73
C GLU A 126 22.18 13.92 0.04
N ILE A 127 20.87 13.64 0.04
CA ILE A 127 19.87 14.57 -0.50
C ILE A 127 19.85 15.89 0.28
N GLU A 128 19.94 15.88 1.61
CA GLU A 128 19.99 17.11 2.43
C GLU A 128 21.26 17.94 2.16
N GLU A 129 22.39 17.31 1.84
CA GLU A 129 23.63 17.99 1.45
C GLU A 129 23.55 18.58 0.03
N GLU A 130 22.82 17.93 -0.87
CA GLU A 130 22.55 18.42 -2.24
C GLU A 130 21.40 19.43 -2.32
N MET A 131 20.53 19.47 -1.30
CA MET A 131 19.40 20.40 -1.25
C MET A 131 19.85 21.79 -0.83
N GLU A 132 19.95 22.70 -1.81
CA GLU A 132 20.02 24.13 -1.54
C GLU A 132 18.70 24.64 -0.92
N GLN A 133 18.81 25.54 0.05
CA GLN A 133 17.64 26.19 0.64
C GLN A 133 17.08 27.19 -0.36
N PHE A 134 15.75 27.18 -0.54
CA PHE A 134 15.07 28.19 -1.33
C PHE A 134 15.39 29.59 -0.79
N THR A 135 15.88 30.44 -1.68
CA THR A 135 16.23 31.83 -1.41
C THR A 135 15.06 32.77 -1.74
N GLU A 136 15.16 34.04 -1.33
CA GLU A 136 14.18 35.06 -1.74
C GLU A 136 14.15 35.25 -3.28
N ASP A 137 15.27 35.00 -3.96
CA ASP A 137 15.37 35.09 -5.42
C ASP A 137 14.57 33.97 -6.11
N ASP A 138 14.60 32.74 -5.58
CA ASP A 138 13.76 31.65 -6.08
C ASP A 138 12.26 31.96 -5.90
N HIS A 139 11.90 32.59 -4.78
CA HIS A 139 10.53 33.05 -4.55
C HIS A 139 10.09 34.12 -5.56
N ASN A 140 10.99 35.02 -5.95
CA ASN A 140 10.74 36.00 -7.00
C ASN A 140 10.62 35.35 -8.38
N ASP A 141 11.45 34.34 -8.69
CA ASP A 141 11.36 33.58 -9.94
C ASP A 141 10.03 32.83 -10.06
N PHE A 142 9.54 32.22 -8.97
CA PHE A 142 8.20 31.64 -8.97
C PHE A 142 7.13 32.71 -9.21
N LYS A 143 7.24 33.88 -8.61
CA LYS A 143 6.32 34.99 -8.82
C LYS A 143 6.28 35.41 -10.29
N ASP A 144 7.44 35.59 -10.89
CA ASP A 144 7.59 35.93 -12.30
C ASP A 144 7.03 34.86 -13.25
N MET A 145 7.31 33.57 -12.97
CA MET A 145 6.77 32.46 -13.77
C MET A 145 5.23 32.44 -13.74
N PHE A 146 4.63 32.67 -12.58
CA PHE A 146 3.17 32.63 -12.43
C PHE A 146 2.48 33.88 -12.99
N GLU A 147 3.06 35.07 -12.84
CA GLU A 147 2.54 36.30 -13.48
C GLU A 147 2.56 36.18 -15.02
N ARG A 148 3.53 35.45 -15.59
CA ARG A 148 3.57 35.12 -17.02
C ARG A 148 2.58 34.04 -17.44
N LEU A 149 2.06 33.25 -16.50
CA LEU A 149 1.07 32.19 -16.72
C LEU A 149 -0.38 32.68 -16.57
N GLU A 150 -0.62 33.99 -16.39
CA GLU A 150 -1.95 34.63 -16.30
C GLU A 150 -2.77 34.55 -17.60
N GLY A 151 -3.04 33.33 -18.06
CA GLY A 151 -3.99 33.00 -19.11
C GLY A 151 -5.10 32.07 -18.58
N ASN A 152 -6.19 31.95 -19.35
CA ASN A 152 -7.43 31.22 -19.03
C ASN A 152 -7.29 29.70 -18.75
N ASN A 153 -6.08 29.15 -18.63
CA ASN A 153 -5.83 27.71 -18.49
C ASN A 153 -5.39 27.26 -17.09
N ILE A 154 -5.34 28.14 -16.08
CA ILE A 154 -5.05 27.72 -14.70
C ILE A 154 -6.35 27.29 -14.01
N PRO A 155 -6.41 26.07 -13.43
CA PRO A 155 -7.53 25.66 -12.59
C PRO A 155 -7.74 26.64 -11.43
N GLU A 156 -9.00 27.00 -11.16
CA GLU A 156 -9.38 27.96 -10.11
C GLU A 156 -8.73 27.67 -8.76
N GLU A 157 -8.62 26.39 -8.38
CA GLU A 157 -8.02 25.97 -7.10
C GLU A 157 -6.52 26.28 -7.01
N MET A 158 -5.80 26.19 -8.13
CA MET A 158 -4.39 26.56 -8.19
C MET A 158 -4.20 28.07 -8.08
N ARG A 159 -5.08 28.85 -8.73
CA ARG A 159 -5.08 30.31 -8.61
C ARG A 159 -5.34 30.75 -7.17
N MET A 160 -6.38 30.21 -6.53
CA MET A 160 -6.70 30.49 -5.13
C MET A 160 -5.57 30.12 -4.17
N PHE A 161 -4.90 28.98 -4.40
CA PHE A 161 -3.76 28.57 -3.60
C PHE A 161 -2.61 29.58 -3.74
N TRP A 162 -2.33 30.03 -4.97
CA TRP A 162 -1.27 30.98 -5.27
C TRP A 162 -1.53 32.37 -4.69
N GLU A 163 -2.74 32.91 -4.84
CA GLU A 163 -3.14 34.18 -4.23
C GLU A 163 -2.93 34.15 -2.71
N ALA A 164 -3.28 33.04 -2.06
CA ALA A 164 -3.04 32.85 -0.64
C ALA A 164 -1.54 32.75 -0.31
N GLN A 165 -0.70 32.16 -1.16
CA GLN A 165 0.76 32.17 -0.97
C GLN A 165 1.30 33.61 -1.06
N LYS A 166 0.89 34.36 -2.09
CA LYS A 166 1.29 35.77 -2.29
C LYS A 166 0.90 36.64 -1.10
N GLU A 167 -0.34 36.54 -0.64
CA GLU A 167 -0.83 37.29 0.53
C GLU A 167 -0.03 36.98 1.80
N VAL A 168 0.39 35.72 1.97
CA VAL A 168 1.19 35.28 3.12
C VAL A 168 2.64 35.76 3.02
N LEU A 169 3.22 35.81 1.82
CA LEU A 169 4.57 36.32 1.58
C LEU A 169 4.65 37.85 1.70
N GLU A 170 3.60 38.57 1.31
CA GLU A 170 3.54 40.04 1.41
C GLU A 170 3.33 40.54 2.85
N LYS A 171 2.86 39.68 3.76
CA LYS A 171 2.66 40.03 5.18
C LYS A 171 3.97 40.03 5.95
N THR A 172 4.19 41.09 6.73
CA THR A 172 5.35 41.26 7.61
C THR A 172 5.34 40.33 8.82
N ASP A 173 4.16 39.89 9.29
CA ASP A 173 4.02 38.88 10.35
C ASP A 173 3.50 37.57 9.75
N ALA A 174 4.30 36.51 9.91
CA ALA A 174 3.95 35.16 9.48
C ALA A 174 2.88 34.50 10.39
N ARG A 175 2.50 35.14 11.50
CA ARG A 175 1.54 34.60 12.47
C ARG A 175 0.09 34.92 12.09
N GLY A 176 -0.79 33.96 12.34
CA GLY A 176 -2.24 34.19 12.30
C GLY A 176 -2.87 34.25 10.91
N ASN A 177 -2.20 33.73 9.88
CA ASN A 177 -2.76 33.66 8.53
C ASN A 177 -4.09 32.89 8.51
N ARG A 178 -5.13 33.55 7.97
CA ARG A 178 -6.45 32.96 7.76
C ARG A 178 -6.46 32.26 6.42
N TRP A 179 -6.56 30.93 6.46
CA TRP A 179 -6.59 30.11 5.26
C TRP A 179 -8.01 29.93 4.75
N HIS A 180 -8.18 30.00 3.44
CA HIS A 180 -9.45 29.67 2.80
C HIS A 180 -9.78 28.18 2.99
N SER A 181 -11.06 27.83 3.17
CA SER A 181 -11.52 26.46 3.47
C SER A 181 -11.05 25.41 2.47
N LYS A 182 -11.06 25.74 1.16
CA LYS A 182 -10.53 24.88 0.09
C LYS A 182 -9.05 24.54 0.25
N ILE A 183 -8.21 25.50 0.66
CA ILE A 183 -6.78 25.27 0.90
C ILE A 183 -6.59 24.36 2.10
N ILE A 184 -7.36 24.59 3.17
CA ILE A 184 -7.33 23.71 4.36
C ILE A 184 -7.75 22.29 3.97
N SER A 185 -8.77 22.13 3.14
CA SER A 185 -9.22 20.83 2.63
C SER A 185 -8.12 20.12 1.82
N LEU A 186 -7.45 20.85 0.92
CA LEU A 186 -6.32 20.32 0.14
C LEU A 186 -5.18 19.86 1.05
N CYS A 187 -4.73 20.74 1.96
CA CYS A 187 -3.66 20.44 2.91
C CYS A 187 -4.04 19.27 3.84
N LEU A 188 -5.30 19.19 4.28
CA LEU A 188 -5.81 18.10 5.10
C LEU A 188 -5.79 16.77 4.33
N SER A 189 -6.10 16.76 3.03
CA SER A 189 -6.02 15.54 2.20
C SER A 189 -4.59 15.00 2.09
N VAL A 190 -3.59 15.88 1.96
CA VAL A 190 -2.18 15.50 1.89
C VAL A 190 -1.72 15.00 3.26
N TRP A 191 -2.03 15.76 4.33
CA TRP A 191 -1.63 15.43 5.69
C TRP A 191 -2.26 14.14 6.21
N THR A 192 -3.51 13.84 5.87
CA THR A 192 -4.18 12.59 6.26
C THR A 192 -3.59 11.36 5.59
N ARG A 193 -3.05 11.49 4.38
CA ARG A 193 -2.35 10.42 3.66
C ARG A 193 -0.93 10.22 4.16
N SER A 194 -0.19 11.31 4.37
CA SER A 194 1.18 11.27 4.88
C SER A 194 1.51 12.54 5.68
N PRO A 195 1.42 12.47 7.02
CA PRO A 195 1.79 13.58 7.89
C PRO A 195 3.26 13.98 7.73
N ASP A 196 4.14 13.00 7.53
CA ASP A 196 5.59 13.22 7.40
C ASP A 196 5.93 13.92 6.08
N ALA A 197 5.30 13.52 4.97
CA ALA A 197 5.50 14.20 3.68
C ALA A 197 5.00 15.65 3.74
N TYR A 198 3.86 15.89 4.40
CA TYR A 198 3.35 17.25 4.61
C TYR A 198 4.32 18.09 5.44
N LYS A 199 4.90 17.50 6.51
CA LYS A 199 5.88 18.18 7.36
C LYS A 199 7.14 18.55 6.58
N GLN A 200 7.66 17.64 5.76
CA GLN A 200 8.79 17.93 4.87
C GLN A 200 8.49 19.05 3.89
N LEU A 201 7.30 19.07 3.29
CA LEU A 201 6.86 20.14 2.39
C LEU A 201 6.73 21.49 3.08
N GLN A 202 6.35 21.49 4.37
CA GLN A 202 6.28 22.70 5.18
C GLN A 202 7.68 23.17 5.61
N GLU A 203 8.59 22.25 5.92
CA GLU A 203 9.96 22.55 6.36
C GLU A 203 10.88 22.92 5.20
N SER A 204 10.59 22.47 3.98
CA SER A 204 11.39 22.79 2.79
C SER A 204 11.38 24.28 2.41
N GLY A 205 10.49 25.07 3.00
CA GLY A 205 10.39 26.51 2.73
C GLY A 205 9.73 26.87 1.39
N MET A 206 9.55 25.89 0.49
CA MET A 206 8.98 26.09 -0.84
C MET A 206 7.55 26.67 -0.80
N PHE A 207 6.72 26.24 0.14
CA PHE A 207 5.37 26.77 0.35
C PHE A 207 5.15 27.19 1.79
N LYS A 208 4.44 28.31 1.98
CA LYS A 208 3.90 28.67 3.30
C LYS A 208 2.60 27.90 3.48
N LEU A 209 2.62 26.89 4.35
CA LEU A 209 1.48 26.00 4.56
C LEU A 209 0.87 26.14 5.97
N PRO A 210 -0.43 25.82 6.14
CA PRO A 210 -1.07 25.68 7.45
C PRO A 210 -0.26 24.80 8.41
N SER A 211 -0.24 25.15 9.70
CA SER A 211 0.42 24.33 10.71
C SER A 211 -0.29 22.99 10.90
N GLY A 212 0.47 21.94 11.22
CA GLY A 212 -0.13 20.63 11.57
C GLY A 212 -1.09 20.71 12.75
N ARG A 213 -0.89 21.66 13.69
CA ARG A 213 -1.84 21.94 14.77
C ARG A 213 -3.18 22.43 14.23
N LEU A 214 -3.18 23.35 13.26
CA LEU A 214 -4.40 23.84 12.63
C LEU A 214 -5.14 22.70 11.94
N LEU A 215 -4.44 21.89 11.14
CA LEU A 215 -5.04 20.72 10.48
C LEU A 215 -5.62 19.72 11.47
N SER A 216 -4.95 19.48 12.60
CA SER A 216 -5.46 18.63 13.68
C SER A 216 -6.76 19.19 14.29
N LEU A 217 -6.86 20.50 14.50
CA LEU A 217 -8.09 21.14 14.97
C LEU A 217 -9.25 20.94 13.97
N TYR A 218 -9.00 21.13 12.68
CA TYR A 218 -10.01 20.88 11.64
C TYR A 218 -10.39 19.39 11.56
N LYS A 219 -9.43 18.48 11.61
CA LYS A 219 -9.71 17.03 11.65
C LYS A 219 -10.58 16.66 12.85
N ASN A 220 -10.26 17.20 14.02
CA ASN A 220 -10.96 16.91 15.27
C ASN A 220 -12.29 17.68 15.42
N SER A 221 -12.59 18.62 14.52
CA SER A 221 -13.88 19.30 14.50
C SER A 221 -15.03 18.36 14.13
N VAL A 222 -14.73 17.33 13.35
CA VAL A 222 -15.69 16.28 12.98
C VAL A 222 -15.83 15.29 14.14
N ARG A 223 -17.00 15.29 14.79
CA ARG A 223 -17.27 14.40 15.91
C ARG A 223 -17.65 13.02 15.38
N GLN A 224 -16.91 12.02 15.82
CA GLN A 224 -17.27 10.62 15.62
C GLN A 224 -17.90 10.08 16.91
N SER A 225 -19.06 9.47 16.79
CA SER A 225 -19.78 8.82 17.88
C SER A 225 -20.12 7.39 17.50
N ALA A 226 -20.41 6.54 18.49
CA ALA A 226 -20.82 5.17 18.25
C ALA A 226 -22.23 5.12 17.66
N GLY A 227 -22.46 4.19 16.74
CA GLY A 227 -23.74 4.03 16.03
C GLY A 227 -23.70 4.58 14.62
N LEU A 228 -24.88 4.87 14.07
CA LEU A 228 -25.03 5.48 12.75
C LEU A 228 -24.79 6.98 12.85
N ASN A 229 -24.10 7.53 11.84
CA ASN A 229 -23.86 8.97 11.76
C ASN A 229 -24.85 9.60 10.78
N ASP A 230 -25.85 10.29 11.31
CA ASP A 230 -26.90 10.93 10.52
C ASP A 230 -26.36 11.97 9.55
N ASP A 231 -25.29 12.69 9.93
CA ASP A 231 -24.65 13.70 9.06
C ASP A 231 -24.08 13.05 7.79
N VAL A 232 -23.57 11.83 7.90
CA VAL A 232 -23.03 11.08 6.76
C VAL A 232 -24.16 10.58 5.87
N LEU A 233 -25.28 10.12 6.46
CA LEU A 233 -26.45 9.67 5.70
C LEU A 233 -27.10 10.83 4.93
N ASP A 234 -27.26 11.99 5.57
CA ASP A 234 -27.78 13.20 4.93
C ASP A 234 -26.83 13.70 3.81
N TRP A 235 -25.51 13.61 4.04
CA TRP A 235 -24.53 13.93 3.02
C TRP A 235 -24.62 12.98 1.80
N LEU A 236 -24.77 11.68 2.03
CA LEU A 236 -24.95 10.69 0.95
C LEU A 236 -26.21 10.96 0.13
N LEU A 237 -27.32 11.31 0.79
CA LEU A 237 -28.57 11.66 0.12
C LEU A 237 -28.38 12.89 -0.78
N LYS A 238 -27.77 13.95 -0.24
CA LYS A 238 -27.48 15.19 -0.99
C LYS A 238 -26.58 14.94 -2.19
N GLU A 239 -25.56 14.09 -2.05
CA GLU A 239 -24.66 13.79 -3.17
C GLU A 239 -25.33 12.93 -4.23
N ALA A 240 -26.20 12.00 -3.84
CA ALA A 240 -27.03 11.22 -4.76
C ALA A 240 -28.00 12.12 -5.56
N ASP A 241 -28.62 13.09 -4.90
CA ASP A 241 -29.49 14.08 -5.55
C ASP A 241 -28.70 14.98 -6.50
N LYS A 242 -27.52 15.43 -6.10
CA LYS A 242 -26.63 16.28 -6.92
C LYS A 242 -26.10 15.56 -8.16
N SER A 243 -25.84 14.27 -8.04
CA SER A 243 -25.41 13.41 -9.15
C SER A 243 -26.58 12.92 -10.01
N ASN A 244 -27.82 13.30 -9.65
CA ASN A 244 -29.07 12.96 -10.35
C ASN A 244 -29.18 11.45 -10.63
N LEU A 245 -28.88 10.64 -9.61
CA LEU A 245 -28.91 9.19 -9.72
C LEU A 245 -30.36 8.69 -9.91
N ASP A 246 -30.50 7.72 -10.80
CA ASP A 246 -31.74 6.99 -11.04
C ASP A 246 -32.09 6.07 -9.86
N GLU A 247 -33.28 5.48 -9.89
CA GLU A 247 -33.77 4.62 -8.81
C GLU A 247 -32.82 3.43 -8.56
N PHE A 248 -32.27 2.85 -9.63
CA PHE A 248 -31.28 1.77 -9.55
C PHE A 248 -29.93 2.24 -9.00
N GLY A 249 -29.50 3.47 -9.31
CA GLY A 249 -28.28 4.06 -8.77
C GLY A 249 -28.35 4.43 -7.29
N ARG A 250 -29.55 4.43 -6.69
CA ARG A 250 -29.77 4.64 -5.25
C ARG A 250 -29.76 3.35 -4.44
N GLU A 251 -29.74 2.19 -5.10
CA GLU A 251 -29.63 0.91 -4.42
C GLU A 251 -28.19 0.66 -3.93
N GLY A 252 -28.06 0.20 -2.69
CA GLY A 252 -26.77 -0.09 -2.06
C GLY A 252 -26.87 -1.25 -1.07
N GLY A 253 -25.73 -1.87 -0.78
CA GLY A 253 -25.62 -2.93 0.21
C GLY A 253 -24.92 -2.45 1.48
N LEU A 254 -25.43 -2.84 2.66
CA LEU A 254 -24.73 -2.66 3.93
C LEU A 254 -23.92 -3.92 4.23
N ILE A 255 -22.59 -3.78 4.23
CA ILE A 255 -21.68 -4.86 4.61
C ILE A 255 -21.02 -4.45 5.93
N LEU A 256 -21.19 -5.31 6.94
CA LEU A 256 -20.59 -5.12 8.26
C LEU A 256 -19.57 -6.23 8.49
N ASP A 257 -18.40 -5.85 8.99
CA ASP A 257 -17.38 -6.78 9.46
C ASP A 257 -16.85 -6.30 10.81
N GLU A 258 -16.46 -7.23 11.67
CA GLU A 258 -15.93 -6.94 13.00
C GLU A 258 -14.40 -6.93 12.96
N MET A 259 -13.80 -5.84 13.45
CA MET A 259 -12.35 -5.75 13.59
C MET A 259 -11.95 -5.88 15.06
N SER A 260 -11.03 -6.81 15.36
CA SER A 260 -10.41 -6.88 16.69
C SER A 260 -9.43 -5.73 16.87
N ILE A 261 -9.70 -4.89 17.86
CA ILE A 261 -8.82 -3.82 18.33
C ILE A 261 -8.15 -4.22 19.65
N GLN A 262 -6.97 -3.66 19.92
CA GLN A 262 -6.27 -3.91 21.17
C GLN A 262 -7.06 -3.31 22.34
N GLU A 263 -7.31 -4.13 23.36
CA GLU A 263 -7.92 -3.68 24.62
C GLU A 263 -6.98 -2.69 25.30
N ASP A 264 -7.44 -1.45 25.46
CA ASP A 264 -6.68 -0.37 26.08
C ASP A 264 -7.64 0.61 26.78
N LEU A 265 -7.16 1.23 27.86
CA LEU A 265 -7.93 2.21 28.63
C LEU A 265 -7.40 3.61 28.33
N GLN A 266 -8.20 4.39 27.61
CA GLN A 266 -7.80 5.71 27.12
C GLN A 266 -8.57 6.83 27.82
N ILE A 267 -7.87 7.90 28.15
CA ILE A 267 -8.49 9.12 28.68
C ILE A 267 -8.67 10.10 27.52
N LYS A 268 -9.92 10.31 27.10
CA LYS A 268 -10.27 11.32 26.11
C LYS A 268 -10.63 12.62 26.84
N SER A 269 -9.90 13.69 26.56
CA SER A 269 -10.23 15.04 27.06
C SER A 269 -10.92 15.83 25.97
N GLU A 270 -12.15 16.26 26.19
CA GLU A 270 -12.93 17.06 25.25
C GLU A 270 -13.64 18.19 25.99
N ASN A 271 -13.44 19.44 25.56
CA ASN A 271 -14.00 20.64 26.18
C ASN A 271 -13.73 20.75 27.71
N GLY A 272 -12.55 20.30 28.15
CA GLY A 272 -12.16 20.29 29.57
C GLY A 272 -12.72 19.14 30.40
N VAL A 273 -13.60 18.30 29.81
CA VAL A 273 -14.12 17.10 30.45
C VAL A 273 -13.29 15.89 30.06
N LYS A 274 -12.74 15.19 31.06
CA LYS A 274 -12.01 13.94 30.87
C LYS A 274 -12.99 12.77 30.95
N ARG A 275 -13.03 11.95 29.90
CA ARG A 275 -13.83 10.72 29.80
C ARG A 275 -12.90 9.52 29.70
N LEU A 276 -13.16 8.50 30.51
CA LEU A 276 -12.49 7.21 30.41
C LEU A 276 -13.20 6.40 29.31
N VAL A 277 -12.45 5.93 28.32
CA VAL A 277 -12.93 5.16 27.16
C VAL A 277 -12.14 3.85 27.11
N GLY A 278 -12.79 2.72 26.82
CA GLY A 278 -12.12 1.42 26.70
C GLY A 278 -12.78 0.29 27.50
N LEU A 279 -13.58 0.65 28.51
CA LEU A 279 -14.46 -0.31 29.19
C LEU A 279 -15.76 -0.44 28.39
N VAL A 280 -15.74 -1.26 27.34
CA VAL A 280 -16.92 -1.55 26.51
C VAL A 280 -17.35 -2.98 26.77
N ASP A 281 -18.58 -3.17 27.29
CA ASP A 281 -19.19 -4.49 27.36
C ASP A 281 -19.79 -4.82 25.98
N LEU A 282 -19.12 -5.71 25.25
CA LEU A 282 -19.55 -6.21 23.94
C LEU A 282 -20.68 -7.25 24.03
N GLY A 283 -21.26 -7.47 25.21
CA GLY A 283 -22.44 -8.30 25.41
C GLY A 283 -22.14 -9.80 25.53
N LYS A 284 -23.20 -10.58 25.72
CA LYS A 284 -23.10 -12.03 26.03
C LYS A 284 -22.54 -12.85 24.87
N GLU A 285 -22.80 -12.43 23.63
CA GLU A 285 -22.38 -13.11 22.41
C GLU A 285 -20.86 -13.03 22.23
N HIS A 286 -20.29 -11.82 22.37
CA HIS A 286 -18.84 -11.63 22.38
C HIS A 286 -18.16 -12.42 23.52
N ASN A 287 -18.74 -12.38 24.72
CA ASN A 287 -18.23 -13.15 25.87
C ASN A 287 -18.22 -14.67 25.59
N SER A 288 -19.22 -15.17 24.86
CA SER A 288 -19.31 -16.57 24.46
C SER A 288 -18.26 -16.92 23.40
N MET A 289 -18.07 -16.07 22.38
CA MET A 289 -16.99 -16.22 21.39
C MET A 289 -15.60 -16.16 22.03
N LYS A 290 -15.39 -15.26 23.00
CA LYS A 290 -14.13 -15.16 23.75
C LYS A 290 -13.87 -16.43 24.55
N ALA A 291 -14.89 -16.97 25.22
CA ALA A 291 -14.77 -18.25 25.94
C ALA A 291 -14.45 -19.44 25.02
N LEU A 292 -15.05 -19.49 23.82
CA LEU A 292 -14.77 -20.51 22.81
C LEU A 292 -13.35 -20.40 22.25
N SER A 293 -12.86 -19.18 22.02
CA SER A 293 -11.54 -18.94 21.43
C SER A 293 -10.38 -19.09 22.42
N THR A 294 -10.59 -18.83 23.72
CA THR A 294 -9.57 -19.00 24.77
C THR A 294 -9.62 -20.36 25.47
N GLY A 295 -10.57 -21.23 25.11
CA GLY A 295 -10.71 -22.59 25.66
C GLY A 295 -10.95 -22.64 27.17
N THR A 296 -11.34 -21.52 27.78
CA THR A 296 -11.49 -21.37 29.23
C THR A 296 -12.80 -20.65 29.51
N MET A 297 -13.84 -21.40 29.86
CA MET A 297 -14.99 -20.82 30.57
C MET A 297 -14.54 -20.42 31.97
N LYS A 298 -14.12 -19.16 32.15
CA LYS A 298 -14.06 -18.59 33.48
C LYS A 298 -15.50 -18.34 33.94
N MET A 299 -16.02 -19.24 34.77
CA MET A 299 -17.18 -18.98 35.61
C MET A 299 -16.94 -17.66 36.33
N ARG A 300 -17.76 -16.64 36.06
CA ARG A 300 -17.67 -15.34 36.73
C ARG A 300 -18.01 -15.56 38.20
N ASN A 301 -17.01 -15.56 39.08
CA ASN A 301 -17.23 -15.07 40.44
C ASN A 301 -17.58 -13.58 40.28
N LEU A 302 -18.79 -13.20 40.70
CA LEU A 302 -19.17 -11.79 40.77
C LEU A 302 -18.10 -11.03 41.56
N PRO A 303 -17.70 -9.82 41.13
CA PRO A 303 -16.88 -8.98 41.97
C PRO A 303 -17.64 -8.70 43.30
N PRO A 304 -16.94 -8.66 44.45
CA PRO A 304 -17.56 -8.20 45.68
C PRO A 304 -18.12 -6.79 45.42
N LYS A 305 -19.37 -6.56 45.80
CA LYS A 305 -20.00 -5.23 45.75
C LYS A 305 -19.07 -4.23 46.45
N CYS A 306 -18.41 -3.38 45.70
CA CYS A 306 -17.86 -2.15 46.25
C CYS A 306 -19.04 -1.26 46.60
N ILE A 307 -19.30 -1.13 47.90
CA ILE A 307 -20.19 -0.12 48.46
C ILE A 307 -19.47 1.22 48.31
N LEU A 308 -20.05 2.12 47.53
CA LEU A 308 -19.99 3.57 47.71
C LEU A 308 -21.41 4.09 47.63
#